data_AF-A0A2Z3R1T1-F1
#
_entry.id   AF-A0A2Z3R1T1-F1
#
_cell.length_a   1.000
_cell.length_b   1.000
_cell.length_c   1.000
_cell.angle_alpha   90.00
_cell.angle_beta   90.00
_cell.angle_gamma   90.00
#
_symmetry.space_group_name_H-M   'P 1'
#
loop_
_entity.id
_entity.type
_entity.pdbx_description
1 polymer ?
#
loop_
_entity_poly.entity_id
_entity_poly.type
_entity_poly.pdbx_seq_one_letter_code
_entity_poly.pdbx_strand_id
1 'polypeptide(L)'
;MPIDLADYGRKAHAAVQAFWDNRAQARERQIAAGVTDQGERAGVTAGKNMEGFVDLVVDLVRANGLGHATICRERALVTLPGYFRPTKLWDLLVLNEGRLVAAIELKSQVGPSFGNNFNNRTEEAIGTAHDLWTAYREGAFGKQPRPFVGWLMVVEDAPRSQAPIRDRSPHFPVLPEFQGASYLQRYDVLCQKLTQEQLYTTAAVIITPRTAANTGDFTTLSDMTSLETFVTSFAGHVAAEAARS
;
A
#
# COMPACT_ATOMS: atom_id res chain seq x y z
N MET A 1 9.99 14.97 20.52
CA MET A 1 11.08 14.10 20.04
C MET A 1 11.24 14.34 18.55
N PRO A 2 12.48 14.36 18.00
CA PRO A 2 12.64 14.32 16.55
C PRO A 2 12.01 13.02 16.02
N ILE A 3 11.39 13.08 14.84
CA ILE A 3 10.88 11.89 14.16
C ILE A 3 12.07 11.07 13.65
N ASP A 4 12.02 9.76 13.85
CA ASP A 4 13.04 8.81 13.36
C ASP A 4 12.46 8.06 12.16
N LEU A 5 13.10 8.16 11.00
CA LEU A 5 12.65 7.45 9.80
C LEU A 5 13.19 6.01 9.71
N ALA A 6 13.77 5.48 10.78
CA ALA A 6 14.23 4.09 10.91
C ALA A 6 15.16 3.64 9.76
N ASP A 7 16.03 4.53 9.25
CA ASP A 7 16.88 4.26 8.09
C ASP A 7 16.07 3.79 6.86
N TYR A 8 14.93 4.46 6.61
CA TYR A 8 13.96 4.04 5.59
C TYR A 8 14.59 3.89 4.20
N GLY A 9 15.56 4.72 3.83
CA GLY A 9 16.20 4.66 2.51
C GLY A 9 16.82 3.29 2.27
N ARG A 10 17.71 2.85 3.17
CA ARG A 10 18.34 1.53 3.05
C ARG A 10 17.32 0.39 3.14
N LYS A 11 16.34 0.50 4.05
CA LYS A 11 15.30 -0.53 4.23
C LYS A 11 14.35 -0.64 3.04
N ALA A 12 14.02 0.47 2.39
CA ALA A 12 13.18 0.51 1.21
C ALA A 12 13.86 -0.20 0.04
N HIS A 13 15.15 0.06 -0.19
CA HIS A 13 15.93 -0.68 -1.19
C HIS A 13 15.93 -2.19 -0.88
N ALA A 14 16.20 -2.58 0.37
CA ALA A 14 16.15 -3.99 0.77
C ALA A 14 14.75 -4.62 0.58
N ALA A 15 13.68 -3.87 0.87
CA ALA A 15 12.30 -4.31 0.66
C ALA A 15 11.96 -4.53 -0.82
N VAL A 16 12.48 -3.67 -1.72
CA VAL A 16 12.34 -3.84 -3.17
C VAL A 16 13.07 -5.08 -3.67
N GLN A 17 14.29 -5.33 -3.20
CA GLN A 17 15.03 -6.56 -3.54
C GLN A 17 14.23 -7.79 -3.11
N ALA A 18 13.82 -7.82 -1.85
CA ALA A 18 13.01 -8.91 -1.30
C ALA A 18 11.68 -9.10 -2.04
N PHE A 19 11.04 -8.00 -2.47
CA PHE A 19 9.82 -8.06 -3.27
C PHE A 19 10.04 -8.83 -4.58
N TRP A 20 11.12 -8.52 -5.31
CA TRP A 20 11.43 -9.19 -6.58
C TRP A 20 11.92 -10.62 -6.40
N ASP A 21 12.80 -10.86 -5.43
CA ASP A 21 13.34 -12.19 -5.12
C ASP A 21 12.23 -13.17 -4.72
N ASN A 22 11.32 -12.73 -3.85
CA ASN A 22 10.19 -13.56 -3.43
C ASN A 22 9.27 -13.92 -4.60
N ARG A 23 9.07 -12.99 -5.55
CA ARG A 23 8.28 -13.28 -6.77
C ARG A 23 9.00 -14.26 -7.69
N ALA A 24 10.31 -14.12 -7.87
CA ALA A 24 11.11 -15.04 -8.68
C ALA A 24 11.07 -16.46 -8.10
N GLN A 25 11.31 -16.61 -6.79
CA GLN A 25 11.23 -17.89 -6.09
C GLN A 25 9.83 -18.50 -6.14
N ALA A 26 8.78 -17.69 -5.97
CA ALA A 26 7.40 -18.18 -6.08
C ALA A 26 7.10 -18.73 -7.49
N ARG A 27 7.58 -18.05 -8.54
CA ARG A 27 7.46 -18.52 -9.91
C ARG A 27 8.22 -19.83 -10.14
N GLU A 28 9.45 -19.95 -9.65
CA GLU A 28 10.26 -21.18 -9.76
C GLU A 28 9.60 -22.37 -9.07
N ARG A 29 9.08 -22.18 -7.84
CA ARG A 29 8.38 -23.24 -7.10
C ARG A 29 7.14 -23.74 -7.84
N GLN A 30 6.39 -22.86 -8.50
CA GLN A 30 5.23 -23.28 -9.28
C GLN A 30 5.61 -24.08 -10.53
N ILE A 31 6.65 -23.65 -11.24
CA ILE A 31 7.19 -24.40 -12.39
C ILE A 31 7.61 -25.80 -11.93
N ALA A 32 8.33 -25.89 -10.81
CA ALA A 32 8.74 -27.17 -10.22
C ALA A 32 7.54 -28.04 -9.79
N ALA A 33 6.43 -27.42 -9.35
CA ALA A 33 5.21 -28.12 -8.96
C ALA A 33 4.32 -28.58 -10.14
N GLY A 34 4.73 -28.33 -11.39
CA GLY A 34 3.97 -28.72 -12.59
C GLY A 34 2.65 -27.97 -12.76
N VAL A 35 2.44 -26.87 -12.03
CA VAL A 35 1.25 -26.01 -12.15
C VAL A 35 1.46 -25.09 -13.34
N THR A 36 1.10 -25.59 -14.51
CA THR A 36 1.02 -24.79 -15.74
C THR A 36 -0.31 -24.03 -15.71
N ASP A 37 -0.26 -22.71 -15.78
CA ASP A 37 -1.37 -21.80 -16.15
C ASP A 37 -2.13 -21.03 -15.03
N GLN A 38 -1.44 -20.10 -14.33
CA GLN A 38 -2.10 -19.00 -13.59
C GLN A 38 -1.56 -17.59 -13.89
N GLY A 39 -0.70 -17.42 -14.91
CA GLY A 39 -0.08 -16.12 -15.23
C GLY A 39 0.68 -15.51 -14.04
N GLU A 40 0.76 -14.19 -13.94
CA GLU A 40 1.55 -13.50 -12.89
C GLU A 40 0.92 -13.48 -11.49
N ARG A 41 -0.27 -14.09 -11.36
CA ARG A 41 -0.83 -14.48 -10.05
C ARG A 41 0.00 -15.60 -9.40
N ALA A 42 0.78 -16.33 -10.20
CA ALA A 42 1.78 -17.30 -9.76
C ALA A 42 2.77 -16.75 -8.73
N GLY A 43 3.26 -15.52 -8.95
CA GLY A 43 4.32 -14.88 -8.17
C GLY A 43 3.88 -14.35 -6.80
N VAL A 44 2.61 -14.53 -6.41
CA VAL A 44 2.03 -13.97 -5.16
C VAL A 44 1.48 -15.07 -4.24
N THR A 45 1.77 -16.34 -4.51
CA THR A 45 1.10 -17.49 -3.87
C THR A 45 1.23 -17.59 -2.36
N ALA A 46 2.19 -16.89 -1.74
CA ALA A 46 2.35 -16.85 -0.29
C ALA A 46 1.97 -15.51 0.37
N GLY A 47 1.60 -14.48 -0.40
CA GLY A 47 1.31 -13.14 0.13
C GLY A 47 2.50 -12.40 0.78
N LYS A 48 3.71 -12.97 0.72
CA LYS A 48 4.89 -12.45 1.44
C LYS A 48 5.73 -11.45 0.66
N ASN A 49 5.38 -11.12 -0.58
CA ASN A 49 6.21 -10.24 -1.40
C ASN A 49 6.25 -8.80 -0.86
N MET A 50 5.28 -8.38 -0.05
CA MET A 50 5.23 -7.05 0.57
C MET A 50 5.80 -7.01 2.00
N GLU A 51 6.29 -8.13 2.54
CA GLU A 51 6.75 -8.23 3.95
C GLU A 51 7.85 -7.22 4.29
N GLY A 52 8.80 -6.96 3.39
CA GLY A 52 9.85 -5.97 3.64
C GLY A 52 9.31 -4.55 3.88
N PHE A 53 8.21 -4.18 3.23
CA PHE A 53 7.54 -2.90 3.46
C PHE A 53 6.73 -2.91 4.76
N VAL A 54 6.12 -4.05 5.13
CA VAL A 54 5.47 -4.21 6.43
C VAL A 54 6.49 -4.05 7.56
N ASP A 55 7.65 -4.68 7.44
CA ASP A 55 8.73 -4.60 8.43
C ASP A 55 9.25 -3.15 8.58
N LEU A 56 9.37 -2.41 7.47
CA LEU A 56 9.69 -0.98 7.52
C LEU A 56 8.66 -0.19 8.33
N VAL A 57 7.36 -0.43 8.12
CA VAL A 57 6.31 0.23 8.90
C VAL A 57 6.40 -0.13 10.39
N VAL A 58 6.66 -1.41 10.72
CA VAL A 58 6.84 -1.85 12.11
C VAL A 58 8.04 -1.18 12.77
N ASP A 59 9.15 -1.05 12.04
CA ASP A 59 10.35 -0.38 12.54
C ASP A 59 10.09 1.11 12.80
N LEU A 60 9.32 1.78 11.95
CA LEU A 60 8.88 3.17 12.20
C LEU A 60 8.03 3.27 13.46
N VAL A 61 7.13 2.33 13.73
CA VAL A 61 6.34 2.30 14.98
C VAL A 61 7.25 2.23 16.20
N ARG A 62 8.22 1.32 16.17
CA ARG A 62 9.16 1.09 17.27
C ARG A 62 10.10 2.27 17.49
N ALA A 63 10.65 2.83 16.41
CA ALA A 63 11.60 3.93 16.46
C ALA A 63 10.96 5.23 17.00
N ASN A 64 9.65 5.42 16.79
CA ASN A 64 8.94 6.65 17.18
C ASN A 64 8.16 6.51 18.49
N GLY A 65 8.60 5.64 19.41
CA GLY A 65 8.14 5.63 20.80
C GLY A 65 6.98 4.67 21.10
N LEU A 66 6.47 3.93 20.12
CA LEU A 66 5.42 2.93 20.32
C LEU A 66 5.96 1.48 20.29
N GLY A 67 7.14 1.24 20.87
CA GLY A 67 7.74 -0.10 20.93
C GLY A 67 6.93 -1.14 21.72
N HIS A 68 5.99 -0.69 22.57
CA HIS A 68 5.08 -1.54 23.35
C HIS A 68 3.72 -1.74 22.67
N ALA A 69 3.45 -1.06 21.55
CA ALA A 69 2.19 -1.19 20.84
C ALA A 69 2.01 -2.61 20.28
N THR A 70 0.77 -3.08 20.24
CA THR A 70 0.42 -4.36 19.65
C THR A 70 0.43 -4.22 18.13
N ILE A 71 1.29 -4.99 17.47
CA ILE A 71 1.41 -5.05 16.02
C ILE A 71 0.70 -6.31 15.51
N CYS A 72 -0.42 -6.14 14.81
CA CYS A 72 -1.20 -7.26 14.27
C CYS A 72 -0.84 -7.50 12.80
N ARG A 73 -0.37 -8.71 12.48
CA ARG A 73 -0.05 -9.18 11.11
C ARG A 73 -0.81 -10.45 10.73
N GLU A 74 -1.27 -11.20 11.71
CA GLU A 74 -1.98 -12.46 11.49
C GLU A 74 -3.41 -12.20 11.04
N ARG A 75 -3.89 -13.00 10.08
CA ARG A 75 -5.23 -12.85 9.48
C ARG A 75 -6.35 -12.71 10.52
N ALA A 76 -6.29 -13.49 11.60
CA ALA A 76 -7.30 -13.44 12.66
C ALA A 76 -7.32 -12.10 13.42
N LEU A 77 -6.19 -11.39 13.46
CA LEU A 77 -5.98 -10.18 14.27
C LEU A 77 -6.05 -8.89 13.44
N VAL A 78 -5.94 -8.96 12.11
CA VAL A 78 -6.02 -7.80 11.20
C VAL A 78 -7.44 -7.51 10.70
N THR A 79 -8.45 -8.02 11.40
CA THR A 79 -9.86 -7.85 11.04
C THR A 79 -10.43 -6.61 11.71
N LEU A 80 -10.90 -5.64 10.92
CA LEU A 80 -11.65 -4.48 11.42
C LEU A 80 -13.13 -4.56 11.02
N PRO A 81 -14.06 -4.06 11.84
CA PRO A 81 -15.45 -3.87 11.43
C PRO A 81 -15.56 -2.93 10.23
N GLY A 82 -16.48 -3.26 9.31
CA GLY A 82 -16.94 -2.39 8.24
C GLY A 82 -18.37 -1.89 8.50
N TYR A 83 -18.85 -1.00 7.64
CA TYR A 83 -20.22 -0.50 7.66
C TYR A 83 -21.08 -1.18 6.59
N PHE A 84 -20.60 -1.25 5.35
CA PHE A 84 -21.30 -1.87 4.22
C PHE A 84 -21.06 -3.39 4.14
N ARG A 85 -20.07 -3.89 4.89
CA ARG A 85 -19.78 -5.31 5.08
C ARG A 85 -19.40 -5.58 6.54
N PRO A 86 -19.60 -6.80 7.06
CA PRO A 86 -19.32 -7.09 8.46
C PRO A 86 -17.88 -6.79 8.88
N THR A 87 -16.91 -7.16 8.03
CA THR A 87 -15.49 -6.99 8.35
C THR A 87 -14.61 -6.81 7.09
N LYS A 88 -13.41 -6.26 7.30
CA LYS A 88 -12.31 -6.19 6.34
C LYS A 88 -11.01 -6.65 6.99
N LEU A 89 -10.26 -7.47 6.25
CA LEU A 89 -8.88 -7.85 6.58
C LEU A 89 -7.92 -6.79 6.05
N TRP A 90 -7.07 -6.25 6.91
CA TRP A 90 -5.99 -5.33 6.57
C TRP A 90 -4.66 -6.07 6.49
N ASP A 91 -3.61 -5.45 5.95
CA ASP A 91 -2.28 -6.06 5.91
C ASP A 91 -1.51 -5.85 7.23
N LEU A 92 -1.74 -4.70 7.89
CA LEU A 92 -1.14 -4.40 9.18
C LEU A 92 -2.06 -3.50 10.01
N LEU A 93 -2.24 -3.83 11.29
CA LEU A 93 -2.84 -2.94 12.28
C LEU A 93 -1.86 -2.64 13.40
N VAL A 94 -1.92 -1.41 13.92
CA VAL A 94 -1.18 -0.98 15.10
C VAL A 94 -2.20 -0.56 16.16
N LEU A 95 -2.15 -1.20 17.32
CA LEU A 95 -3.02 -0.93 18.45
C LEU A 95 -2.18 -0.46 19.64
N ASN A 96 -2.63 0.59 20.31
CA ASN A 96 -2.01 1.06 21.54
C ASN A 96 -3.08 1.22 22.61
N GLU A 97 -2.95 0.46 23.72
CA GLU A 97 -3.91 0.48 24.84
C GLU A 97 -5.38 0.31 24.40
N GLY A 98 -5.62 -0.57 23.43
CA GLY A 98 -6.96 -0.83 22.88
C GLY A 98 -7.45 0.20 21.86
N ARG A 99 -6.67 1.26 21.57
CA ARG A 99 -6.96 2.24 20.51
C ARG A 99 -6.34 1.81 19.19
N LEU A 100 -7.05 2.01 18.08
CA LEU A 100 -6.51 1.81 16.74
C LEU A 100 -5.64 3.02 16.37
N VAL A 101 -4.34 2.80 16.30
CA VAL A 101 -3.36 3.84 15.94
C VAL A 101 -3.22 3.94 14.43
N ALA A 102 -3.12 2.79 13.75
CA ALA A 102 -2.96 2.73 12.31
C ALA A 102 -3.58 1.48 11.68
N ALA A 103 -4.05 1.63 10.45
CA ALA A 103 -4.48 0.57 9.56
C ALA A 103 -3.81 0.76 8.19
N ILE A 104 -3.00 -0.21 7.76
CA ILE A 104 -2.19 -0.11 6.54
C ILE A 104 -2.58 -1.22 5.58
N GLU A 105 -2.78 -0.85 4.32
CA GLU A 105 -3.00 -1.78 3.21
C GLU A 105 -1.86 -1.63 2.21
N LEU A 106 -1.30 -2.76 1.79
CA LEU A 106 -0.22 -2.86 0.83
C LEU A 106 -0.70 -3.64 -0.39
N LYS A 107 -0.42 -3.10 -1.57
CA LYS A 107 -0.77 -3.71 -2.85
C LYS A 107 0.42 -3.70 -3.78
N SER A 108 0.38 -4.63 -4.73
CA SER A 108 1.33 -4.62 -5.83
C SER A 108 0.66 -4.98 -7.15
N GLN A 109 1.25 -4.49 -8.24
CA GLN A 109 0.83 -4.79 -9.60
C GLN A 109 2.04 -4.99 -10.51
N VAL A 110 2.15 -6.21 -11.00
CA VAL A 110 3.18 -6.67 -11.92
C VAL A 110 2.47 -7.15 -13.18
N GLY A 111 3.06 -6.89 -14.34
CA GLY A 111 2.50 -7.20 -15.65
C GLY A 111 2.27 -8.71 -15.86
N PRO A 112 1.65 -9.12 -16.98
CA PRO A 112 1.36 -8.31 -18.16
C PRO A 112 0.01 -7.57 -18.11
N SER A 113 -0.88 -7.89 -17.16
CA SER A 113 -2.26 -7.37 -17.12
C SER A 113 -2.39 -6.15 -16.21
N PHE A 114 -2.00 -4.97 -16.70
CA PHE A 114 -2.13 -3.74 -15.93
C PHE A 114 -3.57 -3.18 -15.90
N GLY A 115 -4.30 -3.26 -17.02
CA GLY A 115 -5.64 -2.65 -17.15
C GLY A 115 -6.71 -3.22 -16.24
N ASN A 116 -6.99 -4.52 -16.35
CA ASN A 116 -8.02 -5.16 -15.54
C ASN A 116 -7.73 -5.05 -14.03
N ASN A 117 -6.46 -5.05 -13.65
CA ASN A 117 -6.09 -4.97 -12.25
C ASN A 117 -6.15 -3.52 -11.72
N PHE A 118 -5.87 -2.49 -12.54
CA PHE A 118 -5.93 -1.09 -12.10
C PHE A 118 -7.33 -0.69 -11.59
N ASN A 119 -8.37 -0.98 -12.37
CA ASN A 119 -9.76 -0.63 -11.99
C ASN A 119 -10.16 -1.36 -10.70
N ASN A 120 -9.89 -2.66 -10.60
CA ASN A 120 -10.19 -3.43 -9.40
C ASN A 120 -9.48 -2.85 -8.16
N ARG A 121 -8.19 -2.46 -8.27
CA ARG A 121 -7.45 -1.85 -7.15
C ARG A 121 -7.99 -0.48 -6.77
N THR A 122 -8.45 0.28 -7.76
CA THR A 122 -9.09 1.58 -7.54
C THR A 122 -10.39 1.42 -6.75
N GLU A 123 -11.28 0.53 -7.19
CA GLU A 123 -12.54 0.22 -6.51
C GLU A 123 -12.32 -0.33 -5.09
N GLU A 124 -11.37 -1.27 -4.93
CA GLU A 124 -11.03 -1.83 -3.62
C GLU A 124 -10.51 -0.77 -2.64
N ALA A 125 -9.64 0.14 -3.08
CA ALA A 125 -9.09 1.19 -2.23
C ALA A 125 -10.18 2.19 -1.82
N ILE A 126 -10.97 2.67 -2.77
CA ILE A 126 -12.06 3.62 -2.51
C ILE A 126 -13.11 2.98 -1.60
N GLY A 127 -13.56 1.76 -1.94
CA GLY A 127 -14.57 1.05 -1.16
C GLY A 127 -14.10 0.72 0.26
N THR A 128 -12.84 0.32 0.43
CA THR A 128 -12.27 0.03 1.76
C THR A 128 -12.20 1.27 2.63
N ALA A 129 -11.72 2.39 2.10
CA ALA A 129 -11.66 3.64 2.84
C ALA A 129 -13.06 4.15 3.21
N HIS A 130 -14.00 4.13 2.27
CA HIS A 130 -15.37 4.59 2.52
C HIS A 130 -16.08 3.75 3.58
N ASP A 131 -15.92 2.43 3.51
CA ASP A 131 -16.44 1.46 4.48
C ASP A 131 -15.85 1.69 5.88
N LEU A 132 -14.52 1.85 5.99
CA LEU A 132 -13.84 2.15 7.24
C LEU A 132 -14.31 3.47 7.87
N TRP A 133 -14.37 4.54 7.08
CA TRP A 133 -14.70 5.87 7.62
C TRP A 133 -16.17 5.99 8.01
N THR A 134 -17.05 5.28 7.32
CA THR A 134 -18.45 5.21 7.72
C THR A 134 -18.58 4.40 9.01
N ALA A 135 -17.90 3.26 9.15
CA ALA A 135 -17.87 2.50 10.41
C ALA A 135 -17.30 3.33 11.57
N TYR A 136 -16.23 4.10 11.33
CA TYR A 136 -15.66 5.01 12.32
C TYR A 136 -16.66 6.10 12.74
N ARG A 137 -17.38 6.70 11.78
CA ARG A 137 -18.41 7.70 12.07
C ARG A 137 -19.56 7.13 12.92
N GLU A 138 -19.94 5.87 12.69
CA GLU A 138 -20.95 5.16 13.50
C GLU A 138 -20.41 4.66 14.85
N GLY A 139 -19.16 4.94 15.19
CA GLY A 139 -18.56 4.60 16.47
C GLY A 139 -18.09 3.15 16.60
N ALA A 140 -17.88 2.44 15.48
CA ALA A 140 -17.45 1.03 15.49
C ALA A 140 -16.12 0.77 16.21
N PHE A 141 -15.29 1.81 16.39
CA PHE A 141 -14.00 1.73 17.09
C PHE A 141 -14.00 2.48 18.45
N GLY A 142 -15.17 2.83 18.97
CA GLY A 142 -15.30 3.63 20.18
C GLY A 142 -14.91 5.10 20.00
N LYS A 143 -14.83 5.85 21.11
CA LYS A 143 -14.44 7.26 21.13
C LYS A 143 -12.92 7.38 21.16
N GLN A 144 -12.30 7.49 19.99
CA GLN A 144 -10.85 7.67 19.84
C GLN A 144 -10.55 8.67 18.71
N PRO A 145 -9.33 9.24 18.64
CA PRO A 145 -8.88 9.99 17.48
C PRO A 145 -8.89 9.16 16.19
N ARG A 146 -8.88 9.83 15.03
CA ARG A 146 -8.80 9.14 13.74
C ARG A 146 -7.47 8.37 13.66
N PRO A 147 -7.50 7.07 13.30
CA PRO A 147 -6.28 6.31 13.04
C PRO A 147 -5.57 6.85 11.80
N PHE A 148 -4.26 6.59 11.69
CA PHE A 148 -3.55 6.73 10.44
C PHE A 148 -4.01 5.63 9.48
N VAL A 149 -4.48 6.00 8.29
CA VAL A 149 -4.87 5.02 7.27
C VAL A 149 -3.92 5.16 6.09
N GLY A 150 -3.12 4.14 5.86
CA GLY A 150 -2.07 4.12 4.84
C GLY A 150 -2.40 3.19 3.69
N TRP A 151 -2.12 3.62 2.46
CA TRP A 151 -2.16 2.78 1.27
C TRP A 151 -0.82 2.83 0.54
N LEU A 152 -0.16 1.69 0.37
CA LEU A 152 1.11 1.61 -0.36
C LEU A 152 0.98 0.68 -1.56
N MET A 153 1.34 1.18 -2.74
CA MET A 153 1.26 0.45 -3.99
C MET A 153 2.65 0.29 -4.62
N VAL A 154 3.06 -0.95 -4.90
CA VAL A 154 4.27 -1.23 -5.69
C VAL A 154 3.87 -1.64 -7.12
N VAL A 155 4.35 -0.90 -8.11
CA VAL A 155 4.03 -1.16 -9.52
C VAL A 155 5.31 -1.48 -10.30
N GLU A 156 5.25 -2.52 -11.12
CA GLU A 156 6.35 -2.85 -12.03
C GLU A 156 6.58 -1.70 -13.02
N ASP A 157 7.82 -1.25 -13.09
CA ASP A 157 8.32 -0.43 -14.19
C ASP A 157 8.56 -1.31 -15.42
N ALA A 158 7.66 -1.20 -16.39
CA ALA A 158 7.69 -1.97 -17.63
C ALA A 158 7.16 -1.13 -18.79
N PRO A 159 7.53 -1.44 -20.04
CA PRO A 159 7.03 -0.72 -21.21
C PRO A 159 5.49 -0.61 -21.24
N ARG A 160 4.77 -1.64 -20.78
CA ARG A 160 3.30 -1.63 -20.74
C ARG A 160 2.69 -0.80 -19.60
N SER A 161 3.40 -0.60 -18.49
CA SER A 161 2.91 0.27 -17.41
C SER A 161 3.20 1.74 -17.73
N GLN A 162 4.28 2.01 -18.46
CA GLN A 162 4.65 3.35 -18.95
C GLN A 162 3.88 3.81 -20.19
N ALA A 163 3.39 2.89 -21.03
CA ALA A 163 2.75 3.24 -22.29
C ALA A 163 1.47 4.08 -22.07
N PRO A 164 1.25 5.14 -22.88
CA PRO A 164 0.03 5.93 -22.83
C PRO A 164 -1.18 5.07 -23.20
N ILE A 165 -2.28 5.26 -22.48
CA ILE A 165 -3.52 4.52 -22.71
C ILE A 165 -4.54 5.41 -23.40
N ARG A 166 -5.12 4.89 -24.49
CA ARG A 166 -6.23 5.56 -25.19
C ARG A 166 -7.54 5.25 -24.48
N ASP A 167 -8.17 6.28 -23.91
CA ASP A 167 -9.50 6.17 -23.35
C ASP A 167 -10.59 6.19 -24.43
N ARG A 168 -11.65 5.43 -24.20
CA ARG A 168 -12.86 5.44 -25.02
C ARG A 168 -13.99 6.08 -24.22
N SER A 169 -14.31 7.33 -24.53
CA SER A 169 -15.38 8.06 -23.85
C SER A 169 -16.33 8.69 -24.88
N PRO A 170 -17.34 7.95 -25.35
CA PRO A 170 -18.17 8.35 -26.48
C PRO A 170 -19.22 9.42 -26.13
N HIS A 171 -19.55 9.60 -24.85
CA HIS A 171 -20.64 10.48 -24.43
C HIS A 171 -20.16 11.77 -23.74
N PHE A 172 -19.06 11.70 -22.98
CA PHE A 172 -18.50 12.84 -22.24
C PHE A 172 -16.97 12.78 -22.26
N PRO A 173 -16.25 13.89 -22.21
CA PRO A 173 -14.79 13.85 -22.14
C PRO A 173 -14.33 13.23 -20.82
N VAL A 174 -13.23 12.46 -20.87
CA VAL A 174 -12.53 12.08 -19.63
C VAL A 174 -11.84 13.31 -19.04
N LEU A 175 -11.66 13.32 -17.72
CA LEU A 175 -10.95 14.41 -17.04
C LEU A 175 -9.52 14.55 -17.61
N PRO A 176 -8.97 15.79 -17.68
CA PRO A 176 -7.71 16.06 -18.35
C PRO A 176 -6.53 15.18 -17.90
N GLU A 177 -6.44 14.90 -16.59
CA GLU A 177 -5.38 14.09 -16.00
C GLU A 177 -5.38 12.62 -16.43
N PHE A 178 -6.47 12.13 -17.04
CA PHE A 178 -6.55 10.78 -17.57
C PHE A 178 -6.23 10.70 -19.07
N GLN A 179 -6.28 11.82 -19.80
CA GLN A 179 -6.11 11.84 -21.24
C GLN A 179 -4.70 11.40 -21.65
N GLY A 180 -4.60 10.18 -22.21
CA GLY A 180 -3.31 9.60 -22.60
C GLY A 180 -2.46 9.14 -21.43
N ALA A 181 -2.99 9.14 -20.21
CA ALA A 181 -2.24 8.74 -19.02
C ALA A 181 -1.88 7.24 -19.05
N SER A 182 -0.63 6.93 -18.74
CA SER A 182 -0.15 5.56 -18.53
C SER A 182 -0.70 4.96 -17.24
N TYR A 183 -0.53 3.65 -17.03
CA TYR A 183 -0.97 3.04 -15.76
C TYR A 183 -0.18 3.56 -14.55
N LEU A 184 1.10 3.90 -14.72
CA LEU A 184 1.89 4.51 -13.65
C LEU A 184 1.32 5.89 -13.29
N GLN A 185 1.04 6.73 -14.29
CA GLN A 185 0.42 8.05 -14.08
C GLN A 185 -0.97 7.93 -13.44
N ARG A 186 -1.77 6.94 -13.85
CA ARG A 186 -3.10 6.70 -13.24
C ARG A 186 -2.99 6.29 -11.77
N TYR A 187 -1.97 5.52 -11.37
CA TYR A 187 -1.75 5.19 -9.96
C TYR A 187 -1.30 6.39 -9.13
N ASP A 188 -0.45 7.25 -9.68
CA ASP A 188 -0.08 8.51 -9.03
C ASP A 188 -1.31 9.41 -8.84
N VAL A 189 -2.10 9.63 -9.89
CA VAL A 189 -3.38 10.36 -9.82
C VAL A 189 -4.33 9.75 -8.78
N LEU A 190 -4.42 8.41 -8.72
CA LEU A 190 -5.22 7.73 -7.71
C LEU A 190 -4.73 8.05 -6.30
N CYS A 191 -3.43 7.91 -6.02
CA CYS A 191 -2.86 8.20 -4.69
C CYS A 191 -3.08 9.66 -4.28
N GLN A 192 -2.92 10.60 -5.21
CA GLN A 192 -3.19 12.01 -4.96
C GLN A 192 -4.66 12.23 -4.55
N LYS A 193 -5.61 11.68 -5.31
CA LYS A 193 -7.05 11.79 -5.02
C LYS A 193 -7.44 11.11 -3.72
N LEU A 194 -6.92 9.90 -3.45
CA LEU A 194 -7.15 9.18 -2.20
C LEU A 194 -6.74 10.00 -0.97
N THR A 195 -5.64 10.76 -1.08
CA THR A 195 -5.14 11.63 -0.01
C THR A 195 -5.94 12.93 0.07
N GLN A 196 -6.20 13.60 -1.06
CA GLN A 196 -6.95 14.86 -1.13
C GLN A 196 -8.38 14.73 -0.60
N GLU A 197 -9.05 13.63 -0.92
CA GLU A 197 -10.41 13.31 -0.44
C GLU A 197 -10.42 12.76 1.00
N GLN A 198 -9.26 12.72 1.67
CA GLN A 198 -9.10 12.20 3.04
C GLN A 198 -9.60 10.76 3.21
N LEU A 199 -9.61 9.98 2.13
CA LEU A 199 -9.87 8.54 2.16
C LEU A 199 -8.71 7.80 2.83
N TYR A 200 -7.50 8.26 2.60
CA TYR A 200 -6.30 7.82 3.28
C TYR A 200 -5.56 9.01 3.86
N THR A 201 -4.88 8.82 4.99
CA THR A 201 -3.98 9.84 5.56
C THR A 201 -2.80 10.07 4.61
N THR A 202 -2.26 8.99 4.05
CA THR A 202 -1.30 9.05 2.95
C THR A 202 -1.47 7.83 2.06
N ALA A 203 -1.45 8.05 0.76
CA ALA A 203 -1.34 7.01 -0.26
C ALA A 203 -0.06 7.21 -1.06
N ALA A 204 0.71 6.14 -1.25
CA ALA A 204 1.97 6.18 -1.97
C ALA A 204 2.06 5.13 -3.07
N VAL A 205 2.79 5.49 -4.14
CA VAL A 205 3.11 4.59 -5.23
C VAL A 205 4.63 4.53 -5.45
N ILE A 206 5.15 3.31 -5.48
CA ILE A 206 6.54 2.97 -5.77
C ILE A 206 6.60 2.32 -7.15
N ILE A 207 7.54 2.76 -7.97
CA ILE A 207 7.79 2.23 -9.30
C ILE A 207 9.14 1.53 -9.26
N THR A 208 9.20 0.26 -9.66
CA THR A 208 10.46 -0.49 -9.61
C THR A 208 10.55 -1.47 -10.78
N PRO A 209 11.70 -1.56 -11.49
CA PRO A 209 11.89 -2.52 -12.56
C PRO A 209 12.24 -3.90 -12.00
N ARG A 210 11.97 -4.99 -12.74
CA ARG A 210 12.36 -6.34 -12.30
C ARG A 210 13.85 -6.51 -12.02
N THR A 211 14.69 -5.74 -12.72
CA THR A 211 16.15 -5.75 -12.54
C THR A 211 16.58 -5.23 -11.16
N ALA A 212 15.68 -4.52 -10.46
CA ALA A 212 15.90 -4.05 -9.10
C ALA A 212 15.96 -5.17 -8.05
N ALA A 213 15.75 -6.43 -8.43
CA ALA A 213 16.13 -7.57 -7.58
C ALA A 213 17.59 -7.45 -7.07
N ASN A 214 18.49 -6.95 -7.92
CA ASN A 214 19.92 -6.84 -7.59
C ASN A 214 20.31 -5.53 -6.89
N THR A 215 19.51 -4.47 -7.04
CA THR A 215 19.90 -3.10 -6.61
C THR A 215 18.95 -2.49 -5.59
N GLY A 216 17.72 -2.97 -5.52
CA GLY A 216 16.65 -2.37 -4.73
C GLY A 216 16.12 -1.07 -5.29
N ASP A 217 16.50 -0.69 -6.51
CA ASP A 217 16.13 0.61 -7.07
C ASP A 217 14.63 0.75 -7.27
N PHE A 218 14.14 1.93 -6.94
CA PHE A 218 12.78 2.35 -7.18
C PHE A 218 12.72 3.86 -7.40
N THR A 219 11.61 4.31 -7.97
CA THR A 219 11.31 5.71 -8.26
C THR A 219 9.89 6.05 -7.83
N THR A 220 9.59 7.34 -7.82
CA THR A 220 8.25 7.90 -7.63
C THR A 220 7.95 8.89 -8.75
N LEU A 221 6.67 9.16 -9.02
CA LEU A 221 6.26 10.16 -10.02
C LEU A 221 6.05 11.55 -9.42
N SER A 222 5.69 11.62 -8.14
CA SER A 222 5.44 12.89 -7.46
C SER A 222 5.83 12.81 -6.00
N ASP A 223 6.32 13.92 -5.44
CA ASP A 223 6.69 14.00 -4.02
C ASP A 223 5.49 13.71 -3.11
N MET A 224 4.29 14.13 -3.53
CA MET A 224 3.04 13.95 -2.78
C MET A 224 2.71 12.47 -2.56
N THR A 225 3.03 11.60 -3.51
CA THR A 225 2.72 10.16 -3.45
C THR A 225 3.97 9.31 -3.25
N SER A 226 5.07 9.94 -2.83
CA SER A 226 6.34 9.28 -2.58
C SER A 226 6.31 8.42 -1.32
N LEU A 227 7.18 7.39 -1.29
CA LEU A 227 7.42 6.62 -0.07
C LEU A 227 7.94 7.52 1.05
N GLU A 228 8.76 8.52 0.73
CA GLU A 228 9.30 9.48 1.72
C GLU A 228 8.18 10.24 2.44
N THR A 229 7.21 10.77 1.69
CA THR A 229 6.03 11.43 2.27
C THR A 229 5.22 10.47 3.15
N PHE A 230 5.06 9.22 2.71
CA PHE A 230 4.38 8.18 3.48
C PHE A 230 5.07 7.89 4.81
N VAL A 231 6.38 7.57 4.80
CA VAL A 231 7.11 7.21 6.02
C VAL A 231 7.23 8.39 6.97
N THR A 232 7.42 9.61 6.45
CA THR A 232 7.53 10.82 7.25
C THR A 232 6.21 11.16 7.94
N SER A 233 5.10 11.11 7.20
CA SER A 233 3.76 11.35 7.75
C SER A 233 3.38 10.29 8.79
N PHE A 234 3.71 9.03 8.52
CA PHE A 234 3.46 7.93 9.44
C PHE A 234 4.29 8.05 10.72
N ALA A 235 5.59 8.30 10.62
CA ALA A 235 6.48 8.51 11.77
C ALA A 235 6.00 9.66 12.65
N GLY A 236 5.59 10.78 12.04
CA GLY A 236 5.00 11.91 12.75
C GLY A 236 3.72 11.55 13.49
N HIS A 237 2.82 10.78 12.87
CA HIS A 237 1.59 10.30 13.52
C HIS A 237 1.89 9.38 14.72
N VAL A 238 2.81 8.42 14.55
CA VAL A 238 3.26 7.52 15.62
C VAL A 238 3.85 8.31 16.78
N ALA A 239 4.77 9.24 16.51
CA ALA A 239 5.39 10.07 17.54
C ALA A 239 4.36 10.91 18.30
N ALA A 240 3.34 11.42 17.61
CA ALA A 240 2.24 12.16 18.22
C ALA A 240 1.37 11.27 19.12
N GLU A 241 1.13 10.01 18.74
CA GLU A 241 0.43 9.04 19.59
C GLU A 241 1.25 8.63 20.80
N ALA A 242 2.55 8.39 20.63
CA ALA A 242 3.47 8.09 21.73
C ALA A 242 3.51 9.20 22.79
N ALA A 243 3.44 10.47 22.36
CA ALA A 243 3.41 11.61 23.28
C ALA A 243 2.09 11.78 24.05
N ARG A 244 1.01 11.10 23.63
CA ARG A 244 -0.30 11.11 24.31
C ARG A 244 -0.50 9.93 25.25
N SER A 245 0.40 8.95 25.20
CA SER A 245 0.33 7.69 25.96
C SER A 245 1.13 7.76 27.25
#